data_AF-A0A6J6MG73-F1
#
_entry.id   AF-A0A6J6MG73-F1
#
_cell.length_a   1.000
_cell.length_b   1.000
_cell.length_c   1.000
_cell.angle_alpha   90.00
_cell.angle_beta   90.00
_cell.angle_gamma   90.00
#
_symmetry.space_group_name_H-M   'P 1'
#
loop_
_entity.id
_entity.type
_entity.pdbx_description
1 polymer ?
#
loop_
_entity_poly.entity_id
_entity_poly.type
_entity_poly.pdbx_seq_one_letter_code
_entity_poly.pdbx_strand_id
1 'polypeptide(L)'
;MNVPEGVFKWPQYQDLLLQAREASIFGAPLYGTFMGADEVAADGFMPIYTRIVAFILIILMTTTTFLTQRQLIVKNSAPDNPMVKQQKIMLYVFPLMFAIGGINFPIGVLIYWFTTNLWSMGQQFYVIRNSPQPGTPAFEAKEARKAAKARAKAPAIESIEDPDAVSENTTPRVQPKKASRSKRKNKQ
;
A
#
# COMPACT_ATOMS: atom_id res chain seq x y z
N MET A 1 -15.74 -43.71 -23.61
CA MET A 1 -15.53 -42.95 -22.35
C MET A 1 -15.40 -41.48 -22.74
N ASN A 2 -16.32 -40.61 -22.29
CA ASN A 2 -16.21 -39.17 -22.53
C ASN A 2 -15.16 -38.60 -21.57
N VAL A 3 -13.97 -38.32 -22.08
CA VAL A 3 -12.98 -37.52 -21.35
C VAL A 3 -13.58 -36.12 -21.24
N PRO A 4 -13.70 -35.52 -20.05
CA PRO A 4 -14.21 -34.16 -19.92
C PRO A 4 -13.28 -33.21 -20.68
N GLU A 5 -13.75 -32.72 -21.81
CA GLU A 5 -13.03 -31.71 -22.58
C GLU A 5 -13.12 -30.38 -21.86
N GLY A 6 -11.97 -29.72 -21.67
CA GLY A 6 -11.92 -28.38 -21.10
C GLY A 6 -12.76 -27.42 -21.96
N VAL A 7 -13.46 -26.50 -21.29
CA VAL A 7 -14.42 -25.57 -21.92
C VAL A 7 -13.87 -24.91 -23.17
N PHE A 8 -12.58 -24.58 -23.21
CA PHE A 8 -11.93 -23.94 -24.35
C PHE A 8 -11.75 -24.82 -25.61
N LYS A 9 -12.04 -26.12 -25.55
CA LYS A 9 -12.06 -27.02 -26.72
C LYS A 9 -13.35 -26.95 -27.50
N TRP A 10 -14.41 -26.38 -26.91
CA TRP A 10 -15.70 -26.29 -27.58
C TRP A 10 -15.63 -25.31 -28.76
N PRO A 11 -16.27 -25.64 -29.91
CA PRO A 11 -16.19 -24.82 -31.12
C PRO A 11 -16.53 -23.35 -30.90
N GLN A 12 -17.50 -23.05 -30.04
CA GLN A 12 -17.93 -21.68 -29.73
C GLN A 12 -16.90 -20.81 -29.00
N TYR A 13 -15.82 -21.40 -28.46
CA TYR A 13 -14.79 -20.68 -27.69
C TYR A 13 -13.41 -20.70 -28.35
N GLN A 14 -13.28 -21.29 -29.55
CA GLN A 14 -12.01 -21.32 -30.28
C GLN A 14 -11.50 -19.90 -30.58
N ASP A 15 -12.39 -18.98 -30.93
CA ASP A 15 -12.05 -17.59 -31.20
C ASP A 15 -11.57 -16.86 -29.92
N LEU A 16 -12.11 -17.20 -28.75
CA LEU A 16 -11.70 -16.60 -27.48
C LEU A 16 -10.26 -16.97 -27.10
N LEU A 17 -9.82 -18.19 -27.43
CA LEU A 17 -8.44 -18.60 -27.20
C LEU A 17 -7.45 -17.78 -28.04
N LEU A 18 -7.79 -17.52 -29.30
CA LEU A 18 -6.97 -16.69 -30.19
C LEU A 18 -6.91 -15.25 -29.68
N GLN A 19 -8.07 -14.68 -29.32
CA GLN A 19 -8.13 -13.33 -28.74
C GLN A 19 -7.33 -13.21 -27.44
N ALA A 20 -7.39 -14.22 -26.56
CA ALA A 20 -6.62 -14.24 -25.32
C ALA A 20 -5.11 -14.32 -25.58
N ARG A 21 -4.69 -15.05 -26.62
CA ARG A 21 -3.27 -15.15 -27.02
C ARG A 21 -2.76 -13.84 -27.61
N GLU A 22 -3.56 -13.15 -28.41
CA GLU A 22 -3.22 -11.87 -29.04
C GLU A 22 -3.34 -10.68 -28.09
N ALA A 23 -3.93 -10.87 -26.90
CA ALA A 23 -4.07 -9.83 -25.90
C ALA A 23 -2.72 -9.22 -25.55
N SER A 24 -2.63 -7.90 -25.69
CA SER A 24 -1.40 -7.13 -25.48
C SER A 24 -1.64 -5.83 -24.74
N ILE A 25 -0.59 -5.32 -24.13
CA ILE A 25 -0.58 -4.03 -23.45
C ILE A 25 0.68 -3.27 -23.86
N PHE A 26 0.51 -2.01 -24.29
CA PHE A 26 1.62 -1.18 -24.79
C PHE A 26 2.47 -1.88 -25.87
N GLY A 27 1.85 -2.73 -26.70
CA GLY A 27 2.54 -3.47 -27.77
C GLY A 27 3.28 -4.74 -27.31
N ALA A 28 3.19 -5.11 -26.03
CA ALA A 28 3.75 -6.34 -25.50
C ALA A 28 2.62 -7.36 -25.20
N PRO A 29 2.74 -8.62 -25.65
CA PRO A 29 1.71 -9.63 -25.39
C PRO A 29 1.70 -10.03 -23.92
N LEU A 30 0.52 -10.33 -23.37
CA LEU A 30 0.37 -10.66 -21.94
C LEU A 30 1.10 -11.96 -21.55
N TYR A 31 1.26 -12.91 -22.49
CA TYR A 31 1.98 -14.16 -22.26
C TYR A 31 3.51 -14.00 -22.36
N GLY A 32 3.98 -12.90 -22.97
CA GLY A 32 5.41 -12.67 -23.21
C GLY A 32 6.20 -12.53 -21.90
N THR A 33 7.43 -13.04 -21.88
CA THR A 33 8.37 -12.91 -20.77
C THR A 33 9.57 -12.05 -21.19
N PHE A 34 10.35 -11.53 -20.23
CA PHE A 34 11.54 -10.74 -20.58
C PHE A 34 12.59 -11.60 -21.30
N MET A 35 12.81 -12.82 -20.80
CA MET A 35 13.79 -13.77 -21.37
C MET A 35 13.31 -14.33 -22.72
N GLY A 36 12.02 -14.61 -22.88
CA GLY A 36 11.41 -15.12 -24.11
C GLY A 36 10.95 -14.03 -25.08
N ALA A 37 11.45 -12.80 -24.96
CA ALA A 37 10.97 -11.68 -25.77
C ALA A 37 11.20 -11.87 -27.28
N ASP A 38 12.22 -12.62 -27.70
CA ASP A 38 12.46 -12.87 -29.12
C ASP A 38 11.46 -13.89 -29.71
N GLU A 39 10.88 -14.76 -28.89
CA GLU A 39 9.90 -15.76 -29.32
C GLU A 39 8.58 -15.13 -29.74
N VAL A 40 8.22 -13.98 -29.14
CA VAL A 40 6.97 -13.28 -29.47
C VAL A 40 7.01 -12.62 -30.85
N ALA A 41 8.19 -12.52 -31.48
CA ALA A 41 8.33 -12.00 -32.84
C ALA A 41 7.63 -12.89 -33.88
N ALA A 42 7.57 -14.20 -33.63
CA ALA A 42 6.85 -15.14 -34.49
C ALA A 42 5.34 -14.85 -34.54
N ASP A 43 4.80 -14.27 -33.46
CA ASP A 43 3.40 -13.90 -33.31
C ASP A 43 3.15 -12.41 -33.69
N GLY A 44 4.12 -11.73 -34.32
CA GLY A 44 3.98 -10.36 -34.84
C GLY A 44 4.26 -9.25 -33.83
N PHE A 45 4.72 -9.57 -32.62
CA PHE A 45 5.07 -8.57 -31.60
C PHE A 45 6.53 -8.13 -31.71
N MET A 46 6.83 -6.88 -31.36
CA MET A 46 8.22 -6.43 -31.33
C MET A 46 8.89 -6.83 -29.99
N PRO A 47 10.01 -7.58 -30.00
CA PRO A 47 10.70 -8.02 -28.77
C PRO A 47 11.08 -6.89 -27.82
N ILE A 48 11.41 -5.72 -28.38
CA ILE A 48 11.81 -4.55 -27.59
C ILE A 48 10.68 -4.04 -26.68
N TYR A 49 9.43 -4.06 -27.12
CA TYR A 49 8.29 -3.63 -26.29
C TYR A 49 8.09 -4.59 -25.12
N THR A 50 8.18 -5.90 -25.35
CA THR A 50 8.09 -6.93 -24.30
C THR A 50 9.16 -6.71 -23.23
N ARG A 51 10.42 -6.48 -23.63
CA ARG A 51 11.52 -6.23 -22.70
C ARG A 51 11.29 -4.95 -21.89
N ILE A 52 10.93 -3.84 -22.54
CA ILE A 52 10.71 -2.56 -21.88
C ILE A 52 9.55 -2.65 -20.87
N VAL A 53 8.41 -3.19 -21.29
CA VAL A 53 7.22 -3.32 -20.44
C VAL A 53 7.52 -4.23 -19.24
N ALA A 54 8.10 -5.41 -19.47
CA ALA A 54 8.45 -6.33 -18.39
C ALA A 54 9.45 -5.70 -17.41
N PHE A 55 10.50 -5.04 -17.91
CA PHE A 55 11.50 -4.37 -17.07
C PHE A 55 10.89 -3.27 -16.21
N ILE A 56 10.07 -2.39 -16.80
CA ILE A 56 9.37 -1.33 -16.07
C ILE A 56 8.47 -1.93 -14.99
N LEU A 57 7.71 -2.98 -15.29
CA LEU A 57 6.83 -3.64 -14.33
C LEU A 57 7.62 -4.25 -13.16
N ILE A 58 8.76 -4.90 -13.42
CA ILE A 58 9.62 -5.47 -12.37
C ILE A 58 10.14 -4.37 -11.44
N ILE A 59 10.61 -3.25 -12.01
CA ILE A 59 11.06 -2.09 -11.22
C ILE A 59 9.92 -1.51 -10.40
N LEU A 60 8.78 -1.20 -11.02
CA LEU A 60 7.62 -0.63 -10.33
C LEU A 60 7.10 -1.52 -9.21
N MET A 61 6.99 -2.83 -9.45
CA MET A 61 6.56 -3.81 -8.47
C MET A 61 7.55 -3.90 -7.30
N THR A 62 8.85 -3.94 -7.59
CA THR A 62 9.91 -4.00 -6.57
C THR A 62 9.91 -2.72 -5.73
N THR A 63 9.85 -1.54 -6.36
CA THR A 63 9.77 -0.25 -5.67
C THR A 63 8.51 -0.16 -4.80
N THR A 64 7.35 -0.53 -5.33
CA THR A 64 6.08 -0.48 -4.57
C THR A 64 6.12 -1.40 -3.36
N THR A 65 6.64 -2.63 -3.52
CA THR A 65 6.79 -3.59 -2.42
C THR A 65 7.75 -3.09 -1.36
N PHE A 66 8.90 -2.56 -1.79
CA PHE A 66 9.91 -1.99 -0.91
C PHE A 66 9.36 -0.81 -0.10
N LEU A 67 8.68 0.13 -0.75
CA LEU A 67 8.08 1.29 -0.09
C LEU A 67 7.02 0.87 0.93
N THR A 68 6.19 -0.10 0.57
CA THR A 68 5.16 -0.66 1.47
C THR A 68 5.79 -1.28 2.70
N GLN A 69 6.80 -2.13 2.52
CA GLN A 69 7.51 -2.77 3.64
C GLN A 69 8.25 -1.76 4.52
N ARG A 70 8.94 -0.79 3.91
CA ARG A 70 9.62 0.28 4.64
C ARG A 70 8.62 1.10 5.46
N GLN A 71 7.46 1.42 4.88
CA GLN A 71 6.41 2.15 5.58
C GLN A 71 5.89 1.37 6.79
N LEU A 72 5.67 0.07 6.66
CA LEU A 72 5.25 -0.80 7.77
C LEU A 72 6.29 -0.81 8.89
N ILE A 73 7.57 -0.98 8.56
CA ILE A 73 8.66 -1.01 9.55
C ILE A 73 8.74 0.33 10.28
N VAL A 74 8.80 1.46 9.56
CA VAL A 74 9.03 2.78 10.19
C VAL A 74 7.83 3.25 11.00
N LYS A 75 6.60 2.93 10.58
CA LYS A 75 5.39 3.47 11.22
C LYS A 75 4.75 2.53 12.24
N ASN A 76 5.18 1.28 12.34
CA ASN A 76 4.51 0.26 13.17
C ASN A 76 5.43 -0.47 14.16
N SER A 77 6.66 0.01 14.37
CA SER A 77 7.67 -0.73 15.14
C SER A 77 8.17 0.01 16.38
N ALA A 78 8.12 -0.65 17.54
CA ALA A 78 8.96 -0.31 18.68
C ALA A 78 10.38 -0.88 18.46
N PRO A 79 11.46 -0.21 18.93
CA PRO A 79 12.84 -0.50 18.54
C PRO A 79 13.36 -1.95 18.77
N ASP A 80 12.75 -2.73 19.68
CA ASP A 80 13.25 -4.06 20.09
C ASP A 80 12.36 -5.25 19.70
N ASN A 81 11.37 -5.07 18.84
CA ASN A 81 10.47 -6.18 18.48
C ASN A 81 11.15 -7.16 17.48
N PRO A 82 11.27 -8.47 17.80
CA PRO A 82 11.88 -9.48 16.91
C PRO A 82 11.20 -9.58 15.54
N MET A 83 9.91 -9.24 15.45
CA MET A 83 9.17 -9.19 14.19
C MET A 83 9.75 -8.15 13.21
N VAL A 84 10.33 -7.06 13.72
CA VAL A 84 10.95 -6.00 12.91
C VAL A 84 12.23 -6.50 12.26
N LYS A 85 13.00 -7.34 12.97
CA LYS A 85 14.22 -7.95 12.43
C LYS A 85 13.87 -8.86 11.24
N GLN A 86 12.82 -9.67 11.37
CA GLN A 86 12.35 -10.53 10.27
C GLN A 86 11.86 -9.70 9.07
N GLN A 87 11.09 -8.64 9.30
CA GLN A 87 10.63 -7.75 8.22
C GLN A 87 11.79 -7.06 7.49
N LYS A 88 12.84 -6.65 8.22
CA LYS A 88 14.04 -6.05 7.62
C LYS A 88 14.77 -7.02 6.68
N ILE A 89 14.88 -8.30 7.05
CA ILE A 89 15.49 -9.31 6.18
C ILE A 89 14.69 -9.44 4.88
N MET A 90 13.36 -9.57 5.01
CA MET A 90 12.46 -9.68 3.85
C MET A 90 12.58 -8.48 2.90
N LEU A 91 12.77 -7.27 3.43
CA LEU A 91 12.93 -6.04 2.65
C LEU A 91 14.15 -6.06 1.72
N TYR A 92 15.20 -6.81 2.04
CA TYR A 92 16.36 -6.97 1.15
C TYR A 92 16.26 -8.21 0.26
N VAL A 93 15.64 -9.29 0.76
CA VAL A 93 15.52 -10.55 0.02
C VAL A 93 14.51 -10.46 -1.14
N PHE A 94 13.35 -9.82 -0.91
CA PHE A 94 12.31 -9.74 -1.94
C PHE A 94 12.77 -8.99 -3.21
N PRO A 95 13.42 -7.81 -3.13
CA PRO A 95 13.95 -7.14 -4.31
C PRO A 95 14.92 -8.01 -5.11
N LEU A 96 15.78 -8.77 -4.43
CA LEU A 96 16.72 -9.66 -5.09
C LEU A 96 15.99 -10.81 -5.81
N MET A 97 15.02 -11.44 -5.15
CA MET A 97 14.19 -12.48 -5.77
C MET A 97 13.42 -11.95 -6.98
N PHE A 98 12.86 -10.74 -6.92
CA PHE A 98 12.14 -10.17 -8.06
C PHE A 98 13.08 -9.73 -9.20
N ALA A 99 14.29 -9.28 -8.89
CA ALA A 99 15.28 -8.95 -9.93
C ALA A 99 15.70 -10.19 -10.73
N ILE A 100 15.91 -11.34 -10.06
CA ILE A 100 16.38 -12.58 -10.71
C ILE A 100 15.21 -13.40 -11.27
N GLY A 101 14.12 -13.53 -10.51
CA GLY A 101 12.95 -14.33 -10.89
C GLY A 101 12.00 -13.60 -11.83
N GLY A 102 11.85 -12.29 -11.67
CA GLY A 102 10.88 -11.46 -12.39
C GLY A 102 11.01 -11.53 -13.91
N ILE A 103 12.23 -11.66 -14.43
CA ILE A 103 12.53 -11.72 -15.87
C ILE A 103 11.94 -12.97 -16.55
N ASN A 104 11.64 -14.02 -15.78
CA ASN A 104 11.09 -15.26 -16.30
C ASN A 104 9.56 -15.30 -16.25
N PHE A 105 8.91 -14.32 -15.62
CA PHE A 105 7.46 -14.32 -15.49
C PHE A 105 6.76 -13.63 -16.67
N PRO A 106 5.56 -14.11 -17.08
CA PRO A 106 4.76 -13.45 -18.10
C PRO A 106 4.32 -12.06 -17.67
N ILE A 107 4.21 -11.13 -18.62
CA ILE A 107 3.76 -9.75 -18.39
C ILE A 107 2.42 -9.70 -17.66
N GLY A 108 1.46 -10.55 -18.04
CA GLY A 108 0.15 -10.63 -17.37
C GLY A 108 0.27 -10.95 -15.88
N VAL A 109 1.19 -11.85 -15.51
CA VAL A 109 1.46 -12.20 -14.10
C VAL A 109 2.12 -11.03 -13.38
N LEU A 110 3.06 -10.34 -14.02
CA LEU A 110 3.69 -9.14 -13.46
C LEU A 110 2.67 -8.02 -13.21
N ILE A 111 1.71 -7.81 -14.11
CA ILE A 111 0.63 -6.83 -13.96
C ILE A 111 -0.27 -7.23 -12.80
N TYR A 112 -0.67 -8.49 -12.73
CA TYR A 112 -1.48 -9.01 -11.61
C TYR A 112 -0.79 -8.74 -10.27
N TRP A 113 0.50 -9.05 -10.17
CA TRP A 113 1.25 -8.81 -8.95
C TRP A 113 1.39 -7.34 -8.63
N PHE A 114 1.74 -6.52 -9.62
CA PHE A 114 1.88 -5.08 -9.45
C PHE A 114 0.58 -4.44 -8.95
N THR A 115 -0.55 -4.76 -9.60
CA THR A 115 -1.87 -4.23 -9.24
C THR A 115 -2.31 -4.69 -7.85
N THR A 116 -2.09 -5.96 -7.51
CA THR A 116 -2.36 -6.50 -6.15
C THR A 116 -1.51 -5.80 -5.08
N ASN A 117 -0.24 -5.54 -5.37
CA ASN A 117 0.66 -4.79 -4.48
C ASN A 117 0.20 -3.34 -4.30
N LEU A 118 -0.21 -2.69 -5.39
CA LEU A 118 -0.69 -1.31 -5.35
C LEU A 118 -1.98 -1.18 -4.54
N TRP A 119 -2.92 -2.12 -4.73
CA TRP A 119 -4.14 -2.20 -3.94
C TRP A 119 -3.84 -2.39 -2.45
N SER A 120 -2.98 -3.36 -2.12
CA SER A 120 -2.57 -3.65 -0.74
C SER A 120 -1.89 -2.45 -0.10
N MET A 121 -1.02 -1.75 -0.83
CA MET A 121 -0.40 -0.50 -0.38
C MET A 121 -1.46 0.57 -0.10
N GLY A 122 -2.45 0.73 -0.98
CA GLY A 122 -3.58 1.65 -0.79
C GLY A 122 -4.37 1.33 0.47
N GLN A 123 -4.71 0.05 0.68
CA GLN A 123 -5.39 -0.40 1.90
C GLN A 123 -4.56 -0.10 3.15
N GLN A 124 -3.28 -0.47 3.16
CA GLN A 124 -2.39 -0.22 4.29
C GLN A 124 -2.24 1.28 4.58
N PHE A 125 -2.12 2.12 3.55
CA PHE A 125 -2.06 3.56 3.71
C PHE A 125 -3.31 4.11 4.38
N TYR A 126 -4.50 3.66 3.95
CA TYR A 126 -5.77 4.06 4.54
C TYR A 126 -5.86 3.63 6.01
N VAL A 127 -5.53 2.37 6.31
CA VAL A 127 -5.58 1.80 7.67
C VAL A 127 -4.63 2.53 8.62
N ILE A 128 -3.35 2.70 8.25
CA ILE A 128 -2.35 3.38 9.09
C ILE A 128 -2.77 4.82 9.38
N ARG A 129 -3.39 5.51 8.42
CA ARG A 129 -3.83 6.89 8.59
C ARG A 129 -5.06 7.00 9.50
N ASN A 130 -6.02 6.09 9.37
CA ASN A 130 -7.32 6.22 10.04
C ASN A 130 -7.35 5.51 11.42
N SER A 131 -6.62 4.41 11.56
CA SER A 131 -6.58 3.58 12.77
C SER A 131 -5.13 3.21 13.15
N PRO A 132 -4.27 4.21 13.46
CA PRO A 132 -2.89 3.92 13.87
C PRO A 132 -2.86 3.23 15.25
N GLN A 133 -1.88 2.36 15.44
CA GLN A 133 -1.64 1.68 16.72
C GLN A 133 -1.11 2.68 17.77
N PRO A 134 -1.62 2.69 19.02
CA PRO A 134 -1.12 3.56 20.09
C PRO A 134 0.38 3.38 20.31
N GLY A 135 1.11 4.46 20.59
CA GLY A 135 2.56 4.43 20.83
C GLY A 135 3.42 4.27 19.58
N THR A 136 2.85 4.43 18.39
CA THR A 136 3.61 4.46 17.12
C THR A 136 3.75 5.88 16.57
N PRO A 137 4.77 6.17 15.72
CA PRO A 137 4.90 7.48 15.07
C PRO A 137 3.65 7.89 14.27
N ALA A 138 2.89 6.91 13.75
CA ALA A 138 1.63 7.17 13.06
C ALA A 138 0.54 7.71 14.01
N PHE A 139 0.53 7.29 15.27
CA PHE A 139 -0.39 7.78 16.29
C PHE A 139 -0.04 9.21 16.69
N GLU A 140 1.23 9.49 16.95
CA GLU A 140 1.73 10.85 17.24
C GLU A 140 1.38 11.84 16.11
N ALA A 141 1.59 11.43 14.86
CA ALA A 141 1.20 12.24 13.70
C ALA A 141 -0.32 12.48 13.64
N LYS A 142 -1.15 11.52 14.06
CA LYS A 142 -2.61 11.69 14.13
C LYS A 142 -2.99 12.66 15.25
N GLU A 143 -2.33 12.62 16.41
CA GLU A 143 -2.56 13.56 17.51
C GLU A 143 -2.13 14.98 17.14
N ALA A 144 -0.96 15.15 16.51
CA ALA A 144 -0.50 16.44 15.99
C ALA A 144 -1.51 17.02 14.98
N ARG A 145 -2.04 16.20 14.07
CA ARG A 145 -3.09 16.63 13.11
C ARG A 145 -4.40 17.02 13.79
N LYS A 146 -4.79 16.32 14.85
CA LYS A 146 -5.98 16.71 15.66
C LYS A 146 -5.74 18.04 16.37
N ALA A 147 -4.56 18.24 16.96
CA ALA A 147 -4.19 19.48 17.64
C ALA A 147 -4.13 20.67 16.67
N ALA A 148 -3.54 20.50 15.48
CA ALA A 148 -3.50 21.54 14.45
C ALA A 148 -4.92 21.91 13.96
N LYS A 149 -5.79 20.92 13.75
CA LYS A 149 -7.20 21.17 13.40
C LYS A 149 -7.98 21.87 14.52
N ALA A 150 -7.68 21.57 15.78
CA ALA A 150 -8.27 22.25 16.92
C ALA A 150 -7.80 23.71 17.01
N ARG A 151 -6.50 23.98 16.77
CA ARG A 151 -5.94 25.34 16.71
C ARG A 151 -6.53 26.16 15.57
N ALA A 152 -6.68 25.57 14.38
CA ALA A 152 -7.29 26.24 13.23
C ALA A 152 -8.80 26.52 13.39
N LYS A 153 -9.48 25.79 14.28
CA LYS A 153 -10.89 26.02 14.64
C LYS A 153 -11.08 26.88 15.88
N ALA A 154 -10.00 27.21 16.60
CA ALA A 154 -10.08 28.16 17.70
C ALA A 154 -10.27 29.56 17.11
N PRO A 155 -11.26 30.35 17.58
CA PRO A 155 -11.38 31.74 17.17
C PRO A 155 -10.08 32.47 17.51
N ALA A 156 -9.59 33.29 16.58
CA ALA A 156 -8.43 34.14 16.79
C ALA A 156 -8.76 35.14 17.90
N ILE A 157 -8.35 34.82 19.13
CA ILE A 157 -8.25 35.83 20.19
C ILE A 157 -6.88 36.45 19.95
N GLU A 158 -6.88 37.66 19.39
CA GLU A 158 -5.72 38.54 19.38
C GLU A 158 -5.14 38.58 20.80
N SER A 159 -3.93 38.08 20.95
CA SER A 159 -3.09 38.36 22.10
C SER A 159 -2.72 39.83 22.03
N ILE A 160 -3.52 40.68 22.67
CA ILE A 160 -3.04 41.98 23.13
C ILE A 160 -2.06 41.65 24.25
N GLU A 161 -0.77 41.75 23.94
CA GLU A 161 0.31 41.79 24.93
C GLU A 161 0.17 43.10 25.71
N ASP A 162 -0.39 43.02 26.91
CA ASP A 162 -0.16 44.02 27.96
C ASP A 162 1.06 43.55 28.78
N PRO A 163 2.20 44.27 28.77
CA PRO A 163 3.42 43.82 29.42
C PRO A 163 3.47 44.07 30.94
N ASP A 164 2.42 44.61 31.58
CA ASP A 164 2.42 44.94 33.01
C ASP A 164 1.24 44.32 33.78
N ALA A 165 1.37 43.07 34.21
CA ALA A 165 0.59 42.53 35.34
C ALA A 165 1.28 41.30 35.96
N VAL A 166 2.34 41.54 36.73
CA VAL A 166 2.83 40.59 37.73
C VAL A 166 1.94 40.71 38.97
N SER A 167 1.09 39.72 39.26
CA SER A 167 0.57 39.44 40.61
C SER A 167 -0.13 38.08 40.69
N GLU A 168 0.48 37.19 41.49
CA GLU A 168 -0.13 36.22 42.41
C GLU A 168 -1.56 35.71 42.16
N ASN A 169 -1.70 34.42 41.83
CA ASN A 169 -2.17 33.40 42.78
C ASN A 169 -2.36 32.03 42.12
N THR A 170 -1.78 31.00 42.75
CA THR A 170 -2.06 29.58 42.54
C THR A 170 -3.51 29.24 42.87
N THR A 171 -4.26 28.72 41.90
CA THR A 171 -5.34 27.76 42.17
C THR A 171 -5.38 26.70 41.06
N PRO A 172 -5.24 25.40 41.37
CA PRO A 172 -5.37 24.35 40.37
C PRO A 172 -6.83 24.25 39.92
N ARG A 173 -7.06 24.55 38.63
CA ARG A 173 -8.37 24.43 37.98
C ARG A 173 -8.78 22.97 37.91
N VAL A 174 -9.66 22.54 38.82
CA VAL A 174 -10.30 21.21 38.78
C VAL A 174 -11.27 21.17 37.60
N GLN A 175 -10.88 20.49 36.52
CA GLN A 175 -11.81 20.18 35.43
C GLN A 175 -12.84 19.13 35.90
N PRO A 176 -14.14 19.38 35.75
CA PRO A 176 -15.14 18.35 36.01
C PRO A 176 -15.01 17.25 34.95
N LYS A 177 -14.64 16.03 35.40
CA LYS A 177 -14.65 14.83 34.56
C LYS A 177 -16.10 14.57 34.11
N LYS A 178 -16.35 14.61 32.81
CA LYS A 178 -17.64 14.18 32.23
C LYS A 178 -17.90 12.74 32.63
N ALA A 179 -19.01 12.50 33.33
CA ALA A 179 -19.45 11.16 33.66
C ALA A 179 -19.73 10.34 32.39
N SER A 180 -19.21 9.12 32.36
CA SER A 180 -19.52 8.12 31.34
C SER A 180 -21.04 7.91 31.23
N ARG A 181 -21.52 7.83 29.98
CA ARG A 181 -22.93 7.68 29.58
C ARG A 181 -23.60 6.44 30.20
N SER A 182 -22.83 5.48 30.74
CA SER A 182 -23.34 4.28 31.41
C SER A 182 -23.94 4.54 32.80
N LYS A 183 -23.58 5.63 33.49
CA LYS A 183 -24.15 5.96 34.82
C LYS A 183 -25.48 6.73 34.77
N ARG A 184 -25.96 7.13 33.58
CA ARG A 184 -27.21 7.91 33.43
C ARG A 184 -28.46 7.05 33.25
N LYS A 185 -28.34 5.72 33.22
CA LYS A 185 -29.46 4.80 32.95
C LYS A 185 -30.01 4.03 34.16
N ASN A 186 -29.40 4.13 35.34
CA ASN A 186 -29.93 3.49 36.57
C ASN A 186 -30.57 4.51 37.53
N LYS A 187 -31.49 5.32 37.02
CA LYS A 187 -32.38 6.11 37.87
C LYS A 187 -33.69 6.40 37.16
N GLN A 188 -34.45 5.34 36.90
CA GLN A 188 -35.91 5.33 36.86
C GLN A 188 -36.37 4.03 37.48
#